data_AF-A0A6A0A502-F1
#
_entry.id   AF-A0A6A0A502-F1
#
_cell.length_a   1.000
_cell.length_b   1.000
_cell.length_c   1.000
_cell.angle_alpha   90.00
_cell.angle_beta   90.00
_cell.angle_gamma   90.00
#
_symmetry.space_group_name_H-M   'P 1'
#
loop_
_entity.id
_entity.type
_entity.pdbx_description
1 polymer ?
#
loop_
_entity_poly.entity_id
_entity_poly.type
_entity_poly.pdbx_seq_one_letter_code
_entity_poly.pdbx_strand_id
1 'polypeptide(L)'
;MPAIGFSFEYLPKLKSIKSTTNKAVTLVHFLARALKMECPDDYDLHAQLASSEAAAKLEVKVLRQRLDELRGALEQLDQLAEGATNGMDASVEAASIDGLHNGADAMDTQFKVRMLQFREDAVTKMTGAAHDLADTEKSLTQ
;
A
#
# COMPACT_ATOMS: atom_id res chain seq x y z
N MET A 1 -24.32 1.83 55.79
CA MET A 1 -22.88 1.70 55.46
C MET A 1 -22.44 2.93 54.69
N PRO A 2 -21.27 3.52 54.98
CA PRO A 2 -20.73 4.62 54.18
C PRO A 2 -20.33 4.13 52.78
N ALA A 3 -20.42 5.01 51.78
CA ALA A 3 -19.94 4.72 50.44
C ALA A 3 -18.40 4.73 50.44
N ILE A 4 -17.79 3.65 49.92
CA ILE A 4 -16.32 3.51 49.81
C ILE A 4 -15.79 4.14 48.51
N GLY A 5 -16.68 4.59 47.61
CA GLY A 5 -16.30 5.27 46.36
C GLY A 5 -17.50 5.80 45.57
N PHE A 6 -17.22 6.31 44.38
CA PHE A 6 -18.22 6.83 43.44
C PHE A 6 -17.80 6.58 41.98
N SER A 7 -18.75 6.51 41.06
CA SER A 7 -18.47 6.43 39.61
C SER A 7 -18.09 7.80 39.03
N PHE A 8 -17.20 7.83 38.05
CA PHE A 8 -16.77 9.07 37.38
C PHE A 8 -17.93 9.85 36.74
N GLU A 9 -19.01 9.16 36.37
CA GLU A 9 -20.25 9.75 35.84
C GLU A 9 -20.93 10.73 36.80
N TYR A 10 -20.59 10.69 38.10
CA TYR A 10 -21.12 11.62 39.09
C TYR A 10 -20.33 12.93 39.17
N LEU A 11 -19.09 13.01 38.67
CA LEU A 11 -18.30 14.24 38.70
C LEU A 11 -18.98 15.42 38.01
N PRO A 12 -19.58 15.28 36.81
CA PRO A 12 -20.31 16.38 36.18
C PRO A 12 -21.49 16.88 37.03
N LYS A 13 -22.09 16.01 37.85
CA LYS A 13 -23.24 16.36 38.70
C LYS A 13 -22.85 17.29 39.84
N LEU A 14 -21.58 17.28 40.27
CA LEU A 14 -21.08 18.20 41.31
C LEU A 14 -21.23 19.68 40.91
N LYS A 15 -21.25 19.98 39.60
CA LYS A 15 -21.48 21.33 39.09
C LYS A 15 -22.92 21.82 39.36
N SER A 16 -23.89 20.92 39.49
CA SER A 16 -25.29 21.27 39.78
C SER A 16 -25.57 21.51 41.27
N ILE A 17 -24.70 21.01 42.15
CA ILE A 17 -24.85 21.16 43.60
C ILE A 17 -24.28 22.52 44.01
N LYS A 18 -25.14 23.40 44.51
CA LYS A 18 -24.80 24.79 44.87
C LYS A 18 -24.66 24.97 46.37
N SER A 19 -23.86 25.94 46.79
CA SER A 19 -23.82 26.37 48.19
C SER A 19 -25.18 26.91 48.63
N THR A 20 -25.53 26.67 49.89
CA THR A 20 -26.69 27.26 50.55
C THR A 20 -26.51 28.77 50.77
N THR A 21 -25.28 29.22 51.04
CA THR A 21 -24.95 30.64 51.31
C THR A 21 -24.71 31.44 50.03
N ASN A 22 -24.04 30.84 49.04
CA ASN A 22 -23.72 31.52 47.77
C ASN A 22 -24.11 30.67 46.56
N LYS A 23 -25.22 31.03 45.90
CA LYS A 23 -25.75 30.30 44.75
C LYS A 23 -24.82 30.28 43.52
N ALA A 24 -23.81 31.14 43.45
CA ALA A 24 -22.81 31.15 42.38
C ALA A 24 -21.68 30.13 42.61
N VAL A 25 -21.49 29.66 43.85
CA VAL A 25 -20.47 28.68 44.21
C VAL A 25 -21.07 27.28 44.17
N THR A 26 -20.42 26.37 43.45
CA THR A 26 -20.82 24.96 43.33
C THR A 26 -19.90 24.06 44.13
N LEU A 27 -20.29 22.80 44.33
CA LEU A 27 -19.47 21.81 45.03
C LEU A 27 -18.10 21.61 44.35
N VAL A 28 -18.04 21.74 43.01
CA VAL A 28 -16.77 21.73 42.27
C VAL A 28 -15.83 22.84 42.73
N HIS A 29 -16.35 24.05 43.00
CA HIS A 29 -15.51 25.16 43.48
C HIS A 29 -14.98 24.88 44.90
N PHE A 30 -15.80 24.32 45.78
CA PHE A 30 -15.36 23.92 47.12
C PHE A 30 -14.26 22.86 47.05
N LEU A 31 -14.42 21.86 46.19
CA LEU A 31 -13.40 20.81 45.99
C LEU A 31 -12.10 21.38 45.41
N ALA A 32 -12.18 22.23 44.38
CA ALA A 32 -10.99 22.87 43.82
C ALA A 32 -10.24 23.71 44.86
N ARG A 33 -10.97 24.42 45.72
CA ARG A 33 -10.39 25.17 46.84
C ARG A 33 -9.75 24.26 47.89
N ALA A 34 -10.43 23.19 48.28
CA ALA A 34 -9.93 22.22 49.25
C ALA A 34 -8.65 21.55 48.73
N LEU A 35 -8.64 21.12 47.46
CA LEU A 35 -7.46 20.54 46.81
C LEU A 35 -6.29 21.53 46.77
N LYS A 36 -6.52 22.81 46.49
CA LYS A 36 -5.46 23.82 46.51
C LYS A 36 -4.91 24.10 47.92
N MET A 37 -5.70 23.89 48.96
CA MET A 37 -5.30 24.12 50.35
C MET A 37 -4.62 22.92 50.99
N GLU A 38 -5.09 21.71 50.66
CA GLU A 38 -4.60 20.46 51.26
C GLU A 38 -3.52 19.77 50.40
N CYS A 39 -3.47 20.04 49.09
CA CYS A 39 -2.41 19.56 48.21
C CYS A 39 -1.36 20.66 47.94
N PRO A 40 -0.06 20.32 47.89
CA PRO A 40 1.06 21.26 47.80
C PRO A 40 1.10 22.09 46.50
N ASP A 41 1.98 23.11 46.48
CA ASP A 41 2.07 24.19 45.46
C ASP A 41 2.25 23.74 44.00
N ASP A 42 2.72 22.51 43.75
CA ASP A 42 2.90 21.92 42.41
C ASP A 42 1.74 20.99 41.96
N TYR A 43 0.62 20.95 42.70
CA TYR A 43 -0.54 20.16 42.28
C TYR A 43 -1.24 20.78 41.07
N ASP A 44 -0.77 20.38 39.87
CA ASP A 44 -1.39 20.73 38.60
C ASP A 44 -2.19 19.54 38.03
N LEU A 45 -3.49 19.53 38.31
CA LEU A 45 -4.42 18.54 37.77
C LEU A 45 -4.52 18.62 36.23
N HIS A 46 -4.33 19.79 35.65
CA HIS A 46 -4.40 19.98 34.21
C HIS A 46 -3.18 19.35 33.53
N ALA A 47 -1.98 19.54 34.07
CA ALA A 47 -0.78 18.85 33.59
C ALA A 47 -0.91 17.32 33.68
N GLN A 48 -1.47 16.81 34.78
CA GLN A 48 -1.69 15.37 34.97
C GLN A 48 -2.70 14.77 33.98
N LEU A 49 -3.62 15.58 33.45
CA LEU A 49 -4.67 15.16 32.52
C LEU A 49 -4.48 15.71 31.10
N ALA A 50 -3.28 16.20 30.75
CA ALA A 50 -3.04 16.91 29.49
C ALA A 50 -3.39 16.08 28.24
N SER A 51 -3.21 14.76 28.27
CA SER A 51 -3.56 13.86 27.16
C SER A 51 -5.03 13.42 27.15
N SER A 52 -5.79 13.70 28.22
CA SER A 52 -7.16 13.20 28.38
C SER A 52 -8.09 13.72 27.30
N GLU A 53 -7.92 14.96 26.84
CA GLU A 53 -8.78 15.53 25.79
C GLU A 53 -8.55 14.85 24.44
N ALA A 54 -7.28 14.63 24.07
CA ALA A 54 -6.92 13.93 22.85
C ALA A 54 -7.37 12.47 22.90
N ALA A 55 -7.19 11.81 24.05
CA ALA A 55 -7.61 10.44 24.26
C ALA A 55 -9.14 10.28 24.20
N ALA A 56 -9.91 11.23 24.73
CA ALA A 56 -11.37 11.18 24.70
C ALA A 56 -11.97 11.26 23.28
N LYS A 57 -11.21 11.80 22.31
CA LYS A 57 -11.61 11.87 20.90
C LYS A 57 -11.33 10.56 20.13
N LEU A 58 -10.57 9.63 20.71
CA LEU A 58 -10.26 8.35 20.07
C LEU A 58 -11.48 7.44 20.06
N GLU A 59 -11.93 7.08 18.87
CA GLU A 59 -12.89 6.00 18.71
C GLU A 59 -12.15 4.66 18.58
N VAL A 60 -12.12 3.89 19.67
CA VAL A 60 -11.39 2.60 19.75
C VAL A 60 -11.83 1.61 18.66
N LYS A 61 -13.09 1.67 18.22
CA LYS A 61 -13.61 0.83 17.15
C LYS A 61 -12.96 1.14 15.80
N VAL A 62 -12.92 2.43 15.44
CA VAL A 62 -12.27 2.91 14.20
C VAL A 62 -10.77 2.65 14.25
N LEU A 63 -10.14 2.88 15.40
CA LEU A 63 -8.71 2.59 15.58
C LEU A 63 -8.39 1.10 15.36
N ARG A 64 -9.19 0.21 15.94
CA ARG A 64 -9.04 -1.24 15.74
C ARG A 64 -9.18 -1.61 14.27
N GLN A 65 -10.23 -1.12 13.61
CA GLN A 65 -10.44 -1.36 12.19
C GLN A 65 -9.23 -0.93 11.35
N ARG A 66 -8.68 0.26 11.59
CA ARG A 66 -7.49 0.75 10.87
C ARG A 66 -6.26 -0.11 11.11
N LEU A 67 -6.07 -0.60 12.34
CA LEU A 67 -4.97 -1.52 12.65
C LEU A 67 -5.14 -2.88 11.97
N ASP A 68 -6.38 -3.38 11.88
CA ASP A 68 -6.69 -4.61 11.18
C ASP A 68 -6.48 -4.48 9.66
N GLU A 69 -6.88 -3.35 9.07
CA GLU A 69 -6.62 -3.02 7.66
C GLU A 69 -5.11 -2.93 7.38
N LEU A 70 -4.35 -2.26 8.27
CA LEU A 70 -2.90 -2.17 8.15
C LEU A 70 -2.23 -3.54 8.25
N ARG A 71 -2.67 -4.38 9.19
CA ARG A 71 -2.17 -5.77 9.32
C ARG A 71 -2.40 -6.55 8.03
N GLY A 72 -3.62 -6.49 7.47
CA GLY A 72 -3.93 -7.18 6.23
C GLY A 72 -3.09 -6.70 5.04
N ALA A 73 -2.81 -5.39 4.97
CA ALA A 73 -1.92 -4.84 3.95
C ALA A 73 -0.47 -5.33 4.10
N LEU A 74 0.02 -5.47 5.34
CA LEU A 74 1.35 -6.03 5.61
C LEU A 74 1.43 -7.51 5.22
N GLU A 75 0.41 -8.30 5.57
CA GLU A 75 0.33 -9.72 5.18
C GLU A 75 0.34 -9.92 3.65
N GLN A 76 -0.34 -9.04 2.91
CA GLN A 76 -0.31 -9.07 1.45
C GLN A 76 1.07 -8.72 0.88
N LEU A 77 1.78 -7.77 1.51
CA LEU A 77 3.11 -7.38 1.10
C LEU A 77 4.13 -8.51 1.32
N ASP A 78 4.01 -9.23 2.44
CA ASP A 78 4.84 -10.41 2.72
C ASP A 78 4.60 -11.53 1.70
N GLN A 79 3.33 -11.83 1.38
CA GLN A 79 2.99 -12.82 0.34
C GLN A 79 3.55 -12.45 -1.04
N LEU A 80 3.52 -11.15 -1.39
CA LEU A 80 4.10 -10.66 -2.64
C LEU A 80 5.63 -10.79 -2.65
N ALA A 81 6.28 -10.49 -1.52
CA ALA A 81 7.72 -10.64 -1.37
C ALA A 81 8.15 -12.11 -1.52
N GLU A 82 7.45 -13.04 -0.89
CA GLU A 82 7.69 -14.48 -1.03
C GLU A 82 7.42 -14.97 -2.47
N GLY A 83 6.32 -14.52 -3.09
CA GLY A 83 5.98 -14.84 -4.48
C GLY A 83 7.03 -14.35 -5.49
N ALA A 84 7.63 -13.18 -5.24
CA ALA A 84 8.72 -12.65 -6.07
C ALA A 84 10.01 -13.50 -5.96
N THR A 85 10.24 -14.15 -4.83
CA THR A 85 11.39 -15.06 -4.67
C THR A 85 11.16 -16.45 -5.28
N ASN A 86 9.91 -16.94 -5.30
CA ASN A 86 9.58 -18.25 -5.86
C ASN A 86 9.42 -18.27 -7.40
N GLY A 87 9.28 -17.09 -8.03
CA GLY A 87 9.20 -16.96 -9.50
C GLY A 87 10.54 -17.05 -10.24
N MET A 88 11.67 -17.16 -9.54
CA MET A 88 13.01 -17.18 -10.13
C MET A 88 13.68 -18.57 -10.11
N ASP A 89 13.05 -19.58 -9.51
CA ASP A 89 13.67 -20.92 -9.31
C ASP A 89 12.98 -22.02 -10.15
N ALA A 90 11.65 -22.02 -10.29
CA ALA A 90 10.91 -23.16 -10.85
C ALA A 90 10.79 -23.21 -12.40
N SER A 91 11.82 -22.82 -13.17
CA SER A 91 11.84 -23.02 -14.64
C SER A 91 13.19 -23.41 -15.25
N VAL A 92 14.23 -23.66 -14.44
CA VAL A 92 15.55 -24.02 -15.01
C VAL A 92 15.92 -25.50 -14.85
N GLU A 93 15.22 -26.30 -14.04
CA GLU A 93 15.67 -27.67 -13.74
C GLU A 93 14.66 -28.77 -14.08
N ALA A 94 14.32 -28.91 -15.37
CA ALA A 94 13.80 -30.16 -15.94
C ALA A 94 13.87 -30.24 -17.48
N ALA A 95 14.50 -29.28 -18.17
CA ALA A 95 14.72 -29.39 -19.60
C ALA A 95 16.01 -30.18 -19.85
N SER A 96 15.85 -31.48 -20.09
CA SER A 96 16.85 -32.42 -20.59
C SER A 96 17.92 -31.73 -21.46
N ILE A 97 19.16 -31.78 -20.99
CA ILE A 97 20.36 -31.17 -21.60
C ILE A 97 20.61 -31.69 -23.03
N ASP A 98 19.99 -32.82 -23.40
CA ASP A 98 20.13 -33.45 -24.73
C ASP A 98 19.34 -32.75 -25.85
N GLY A 99 18.40 -31.84 -25.51
CA GLY A 99 17.57 -31.12 -26.50
C GLY A 99 18.13 -29.78 -26.99
N LEU A 100 19.06 -29.17 -26.28
CA LEU A 100 19.53 -27.81 -26.56
C LEU A 100 20.61 -27.73 -27.65
N HIS A 101 21.36 -28.81 -27.90
CA HIS A 101 22.33 -28.83 -29.01
C HIS A 101 21.65 -28.79 -30.38
N ASN A 102 20.52 -29.48 -30.56
CA ASN A 102 19.81 -29.51 -31.85
C ASN A 102 18.95 -28.25 -32.11
N GLY A 103 18.50 -27.56 -31.05
CA GLY A 103 17.64 -26.37 -31.17
C GLY A 103 18.39 -25.10 -31.59
N ALA A 104 19.65 -24.94 -31.14
CA ALA A 104 20.49 -23.80 -31.52
C ALA A 104 20.87 -23.85 -33.01
N ASP A 105 21.22 -25.04 -33.51
CA ASP A 105 21.51 -25.26 -34.94
C ASP A 105 20.26 -25.10 -35.81
N ALA A 106 19.08 -25.52 -35.33
CA ALA A 106 17.83 -25.37 -36.07
C ALA A 106 17.39 -23.91 -36.22
N MET A 107 17.58 -23.07 -35.19
CA MET A 107 17.25 -21.64 -35.26
C MET A 107 18.23 -20.86 -36.15
N ASP A 108 19.53 -21.17 -36.08
CA ASP A 108 20.54 -20.58 -36.98
C ASP A 108 20.27 -20.98 -38.43
N THR A 109 19.92 -22.25 -38.67
CA THR A 109 19.56 -22.74 -40.01
C THR A 109 18.30 -22.06 -40.54
N GLN A 110 17.24 -21.92 -39.73
CA GLN A 110 16.03 -21.21 -40.17
C GLN A 110 16.27 -19.73 -40.47
N PHE A 111 17.09 -19.04 -39.67
CA PHE A 111 17.43 -17.64 -39.92
C PHE A 111 18.22 -17.47 -41.22
N LYS A 112 19.21 -18.34 -41.46
CA LYS A 112 19.99 -18.35 -42.71
C LYS A 112 19.12 -18.66 -43.93
N VAL A 113 18.20 -19.62 -43.83
CA VAL A 113 17.24 -19.94 -44.89
C VAL A 113 16.34 -18.74 -45.20
N ARG A 114 15.83 -18.05 -44.17
CA ARG A 114 14.99 -16.87 -44.35
C ARG A 114 15.74 -15.71 -45.01
N MET A 115 17.02 -15.52 -44.65
CA MET A 115 17.87 -14.49 -45.27
C MET A 115 18.18 -14.81 -46.74
N LEU A 116 18.38 -16.08 -47.09
CA LEU A 116 18.57 -16.49 -48.48
C LEU A 116 17.30 -16.32 -49.32
N GLN A 117 16.13 -16.69 -48.78
CA GLN A 117 14.84 -16.46 -49.44
C GLN A 117 14.59 -14.97 -49.68
N PHE A 118 14.87 -14.11 -48.69
CA PHE A 118 14.75 -12.66 -48.86
C PHE A 118 15.68 -12.13 -49.97
N ARG A 119 16.90 -12.66 -50.06
CA ARG A 119 17.84 -12.30 -51.13
C ARG A 119 17.34 -12.75 -52.50
N GLU A 120 16.81 -13.97 -52.63
CA GLU A 120 16.23 -14.46 -53.89
C GLU A 120 14.99 -13.66 -54.31
N ASP A 121 14.12 -13.31 -53.37
CA ASP A 121 12.95 -12.46 -53.63
C ASP A 121 13.37 -11.06 -54.09
N ALA A 122 14.39 -10.47 -53.47
CA ALA A 122 14.93 -9.17 -53.89
C ALA A 122 15.55 -9.25 -55.29
N VAL A 123 16.32 -10.30 -55.58
CA VAL A 123 16.91 -10.53 -56.90
C VAL A 123 15.81 -10.72 -57.96
N THR A 124 14.81 -11.57 -57.70
CA THR A 124 13.71 -11.85 -58.62
C THR A 124 12.86 -10.60 -58.90
N LYS A 125 12.64 -9.75 -57.89
CA LYS A 125 11.97 -8.45 -58.09
C LYS A 125 12.80 -7.49 -58.94
N MET A 126 14.13 -7.50 -58.80
CA MET A 126 15.00 -6.66 -59.64
C MET A 126 15.12 -7.17 -61.07
N THR A 127 15.18 -8.49 -61.31
CA THR A 127 15.15 -9.05 -62.67
C THR A 127 13.77 -8.94 -63.31
N GLY A 128 12.69 -9.06 -62.54
CA GLY A 128 11.32 -8.76 -63.01
C GLY A 128 11.16 -7.31 -63.43
N ALA A 129 11.61 -6.36 -62.59
CA ALA A 129 11.60 -4.94 -62.94
C ALA A 129 12.48 -4.61 -64.17
N ALA A 130 13.59 -5.34 -64.37
CA ALA A 130 14.41 -5.21 -65.57
C ALA A 130 13.72 -5.77 -66.83
N HIS A 131 12.93 -6.85 -66.70
CA HIS A 131 12.13 -7.39 -67.81
C HIS A 131 10.96 -6.48 -68.17
N ASP A 132 10.27 -5.92 -67.17
CA ASP A 132 9.17 -4.97 -67.37
C ASP A 132 9.65 -3.66 -68.03
N LEU A 133 10.85 -3.19 -67.69
CA LEU A 133 11.48 -2.04 -68.38
C LEU A 133 11.80 -2.36 -69.86
N ALA A 134 12.30 -3.57 -70.15
CA ALA A 134 12.61 -3.99 -71.52
C ALA A 134 11.36 -4.18 -72.40
N ASP A 135 10.23 -4.58 -71.82
CA ASP A 135 8.96 -4.68 -72.55
C ASP A 135 8.29 -3.32 -72.77
N THR A 136 8.48 -2.36 -71.85
CA THR A 136 8.03 -0.97 -72.07
C THR A 136 8.81 -0.21 -73.15
N GLU A 137 10.09 -0.52 -73.37
CA GLU A 137 10.87 0.09 -74.46
C GLU A 137 10.54 -0.50 -75.85
N LYS A 138 10.16 -1.78 -75.93
CA LYS A 138 9.71 -2.39 -77.20
C LYS A 138 8.33 -1.93 -77.66
N SER A 139 7.46 -1.52 -76.73
CA SER A 139 6.14 -0.97 -77.09
C SER A 139 6.16 0.50 -77.52
N LEU A 140 7.31 1.20 -77.40
CA LEU A 140 7.49 2.58 -77.87
C LEU A 140 8.25 2.70 -79.20
N THR A 141 8.70 1.58 -79.78
CA THR A 141 9.43 1.54 -81.06
C THR A 141 8.74 0.72 -82.15
N GLN A 142 7.42 0.47 -82.02
CA GLN A 142 6.59 0.02 -83.14
C GLN A 142 5.33 0.87 -83.29
#